data_AF-A0A261Q3G2-F1
#
_entry.id   AF-A0A261Q3G2-F1
#
_cell.length_a   1.000
_cell.length_b   1.000
_cell.length_c   1.000
_cell.angle_alpha   90.00
_cell.angle_beta   90.00
_cell.angle_gamma   90.00
#
_symmetry.space_group_name_H-M   'P 1'
#
loop_
_entity.id
_entity.type
_entity.pdbx_description
1 polymer ?
#
loop_
_entity_poly.entity_id
_entity_poly.type
_entity_poly.pdbx_seq_one_letter_code
_entity_poly.pdbx_strand_id
1 'polypeptide(L)'
;MKKQQSVYVFGLGILFFSLTSCSKSGPGATNACENHAEKIAAAANAYVSNPGKNTCEAYKAAINDLFKTCPTYYTGLSRQTLEDFNNTPCQ
;
A
#
# COMPACT_ATOMS: atom_id res chain seq x y z
N MET A 1 -15.30 -38.30 -23.90
CA MET A 1 -14.40 -37.60 -22.95
C MET A 1 -13.15 -37.17 -23.71
N LYS A 2 -12.74 -35.89 -23.61
CA LYS A 2 -11.40 -35.27 -23.82
C LYS A 2 -10.64 -35.70 -25.10
N LYS A 3 -10.10 -34.82 -25.94
CA LYS A 3 -9.45 -33.52 -25.78
C LYS A 3 -8.95 -33.17 -27.19
N GLN A 4 -8.79 -31.89 -27.50
CA GLN A 4 -7.58 -31.30 -28.10
C GLN A 4 -7.98 -30.00 -28.79
N GLN A 5 -7.67 -28.88 -28.13
CA GLN A 5 -7.52 -27.62 -28.83
C GLN A 5 -6.04 -27.25 -28.81
N SER A 6 -5.60 -26.98 -30.02
CA SER A 6 -4.28 -26.61 -30.52
C SER A 6 -3.58 -25.57 -29.65
N VAL A 7 -2.36 -25.87 -29.22
CA VAL A 7 -1.37 -24.88 -28.76
C VAL A 7 -0.20 -24.99 -29.71
N TYR A 8 -0.06 -24.01 -30.60
CA TYR A 8 1.16 -23.74 -31.35
C TYR A 8 1.27 -22.23 -31.51
N VAL A 9 2.44 -21.71 -31.13
CA VAL A 9 3.22 -20.59 -31.70
C VAL A 9 4.28 -20.29 -30.61
N PHE A 10 5.44 -20.95 -30.66
CA PHE A 10 6.67 -20.52 -31.36
C PHE A 10 7.08 -19.08 -31.03
N GLY A 11 8.22 -18.93 -30.35
CA GLY A 11 8.86 -17.62 -30.15
C GLY A 11 10.05 -17.67 -29.20
N LEU A 12 11.20 -18.12 -29.72
CA LEU A 12 12.53 -18.07 -29.12
C LEU A 12 12.90 -16.63 -28.70
N GLY A 13 13.41 -16.44 -27.49
CA GLY A 13 13.94 -15.16 -27.02
C GLY A 13 14.50 -15.22 -25.61
N ILE A 14 15.64 -15.92 -25.45
CA ILE A 14 16.43 -15.93 -24.22
C ILE A 14 17.16 -14.58 -24.12
N LEU A 15 16.83 -13.78 -23.11
CA LEU A 15 17.78 -12.91 -22.44
C LEU A 15 17.46 -12.90 -20.94
N PHE A 16 18.19 -13.77 -20.25
CA PHE A 16 18.56 -13.60 -18.86
C PHE A 16 19.12 -12.20 -18.64
N PHE A 17 18.37 -11.34 -17.94
CA PHE A 17 18.98 -10.31 -17.11
C PHE A 17 18.37 -10.40 -15.71
N SER A 18 19.04 -11.22 -14.91
CA SER A 18 18.84 -11.36 -13.48
C SER A 18 19.04 -10.00 -12.80
N LEU A 19 17.94 -9.37 -12.42
CA LEU A 19 17.90 -8.43 -11.30
C LEU A 19 17.06 -9.03 -10.17
N THR A 20 17.42 -10.26 -9.78
CA THR A 20 17.24 -10.75 -8.42
C THR A 20 18.20 -9.98 -7.50
N SER A 21 17.89 -8.70 -7.26
CA SER A 21 18.37 -8.03 -6.06
C SER A 21 17.40 -8.38 -4.94
N CYS A 22 17.58 -9.58 -4.39
CA CYS A 22 16.93 -9.98 -3.15
C CYS A 22 17.47 -9.14 -2.00
N SER A 23 16.81 -8.03 -1.67
CA SER A 23 16.74 -7.60 -0.29
C SER A 23 15.68 -8.46 0.39
N LYS A 24 16.18 -9.45 1.12
CA LYS A 24 15.51 -10.36 2.05
C LYS A 24 14.38 -9.68 2.84
N SER A 25 13.15 -9.68 2.33
CA SER A 25 11.96 -9.47 3.17
C SER A 25 11.58 -10.81 3.76
N GLY A 26 12.03 -11.08 4.99
CA GLY A 26 11.40 -12.13 5.78
C GLY A 26 9.88 -11.88 5.87
N PRO A 27 9.05 -12.91 6.07
CA PRO A 27 7.58 -12.83 6.06
C PRO A 27 6.95 -11.95 7.18
N GLY A 28 7.70 -11.07 7.82
CA GLY A 28 7.25 -10.21 8.92
C GLY A 28 7.13 -8.71 8.59
N ALA A 29 7.68 -8.22 7.47
CA ALA A 29 7.71 -6.77 7.19
C ALA A 29 6.77 -6.33 6.06
N THR A 30 6.60 -7.14 5.00
CA THR A 30 5.72 -6.82 3.87
C THR A 30 4.26 -6.68 4.32
N ASN A 31 3.81 -7.57 5.21
CA ASN A 31 2.44 -7.60 5.71
C ASN A 31 2.13 -6.44 6.67
N ALA A 32 3.13 -5.89 7.38
CA ALA A 32 2.88 -4.85 8.38
C ALA A 32 2.44 -3.54 7.70
N CYS A 33 3.18 -3.10 6.68
CA CYS A 33 2.88 -1.87 5.96
C CYS A 33 1.55 -1.94 5.22
N GLU A 34 1.23 -3.08 4.61
CA GLU A 34 -0.08 -3.32 4.00
C GLU A 34 -1.19 -3.27 5.06
N ASN A 35 -1.03 -3.94 6.21
CA ASN A 35 -2.00 -3.86 7.32
C ASN A 35 -2.22 -2.42 7.82
N HIS A 36 -1.16 -1.62 7.93
CA HIS A 36 -1.28 -0.20 8.31
C HIS A 36 -1.95 0.64 7.21
N ALA A 37 -1.68 0.34 5.94
CA ALA A 37 -2.35 0.99 4.82
C ALA A 37 -3.86 0.66 4.76
N GLU A 38 -4.24 -0.59 5.04
CA GLU A 38 -5.63 -1.00 5.19
C GLU A 38 -6.32 -0.27 6.35
N LYS A 39 -5.63 -0.09 7.48
CA LYS A 39 -6.14 0.72 8.61
C LYS A 39 -6.36 2.18 8.23
N ILE A 40 -5.45 2.77 7.45
CA ILE A 40 -5.61 4.13 6.90
C ILE A 40 -6.84 4.19 6.01
N ALA A 41 -7.03 3.23 5.10
CA ALA A 41 -8.19 3.18 4.22
C ALA A 41 -9.51 3.03 5.00
N ALA A 42 -9.53 2.18 6.03
CA ALA A 42 -10.69 2.01 6.91
C ALA A 42 -11.01 3.30 7.69
N ALA A 43 -9.99 3.96 8.26
CA ALA A 43 -10.16 5.21 9.00
C ALA A 43 -10.56 6.38 8.08
N ALA A 44 -10.02 6.42 6.85
CA ALA A 44 -10.43 7.37 5.82
C ALA A 44 -11.92 7.19 5.48
N ASN A 45 -12.37 5.95 5.25
CA ASN A 45 -13.77 5.65 4.98
C ASN A 45 -14.67 6.03 6.17
N ALA A 46 -14.23 5.79 7.40
CA ALA A 46 -14.96 6.19 8.60
C ALA A 46 -15.08 7.71 8.72
N TYR A 47 -14.01 8.45 8.40
CA TYR A 47 -14.01 9.91 8.37
C TYR A 47 -14.93 10.46 7.26
N VAL A 48 -14.88 9.91 6.05
CA VAL A 48 -15.76 10.33 4.95
C VAL A 48 -17.23 10.02 5.26
N SER A 49 -17.51 8.89 5.90
CA SER A 49 -18.88 8.48 6.25
C SER A 49 -19.45 9.25 7.44
N ASN A 50 -18.61 9.68 8.37
CA ASN A 50 -18.99 10.46 9.55
C ASN A 50 -17.89 11.47 9.88
N PRO A 51 -17.83 12.61 9.17
CA PRO A 51 -16.79 13.59 9.38
C PRO A 51 -16.99 14.28 10.72
N GLY A 52 -16.03 14.08 11.62
CA GLY A 52 -15.99 14.75 12.92
C GLY A 52 -14.63 14.61 13.55
N LYS A 53 -14.41 15.38 14.63
CA LYS A 53 -13.12 15.43 15.32
C LYS A 53 -12.54 14.05 15.64
N ASN A 54 -13.34 13.14 16.22
CA ASN A 54 -12.87 11.81 16.61
C ASN A 54 -12.43 10.94 15.43
N THR A 55 -13.19 10.95 14.32
CA THR A 55 -12.86 10.15 13.12
C THR A 55 -11.67 10.75 12.36
N CYS A 56 -11.54 12.09 12.36
CA CYS A 56 -10.36 12.78 11.84
C CYS A 56 -9.10 12.45 12.66
N GLU A 57 -9.16 12.54 13.98
CA GLU A 57 -8.03 12.22 14.86
C GLU A 57 -7.62 10.74 14.71
N ALA A 58 -8.58 9.83 14.59
CA ALA A 58 -8.30 8.41 14.32
C ALA A 58 -7.61 8.21 12.96
N TYR A 59 -8.07 8.91 11.92
CA TYR A 59 -7.46 8.83 10.60
C TYR A 59 -6.02 9.37 10.60
N LYS A 60 -5.79 10.52 11.23
CA LYS A 60 -4.46 11.09 11.46
C LYS A 60 -3.52 10.18 12.26
N ALA A 61 -4.05 9.52 13.28
CA ALA A 61 -3.28 8.56 14.06
C ALA A 61 -2.81 7.38 13.19
N ALA A 62 -3.68 6.85 12.34
CA ALA A 62 -3.34 5.78 11.40
C ALA A 62 -2.27 6.22 10.38
N ILE A 63 -2.36 7.45 9.86
CA ILE A 63 -1.35 8.02 8.97
C ILE A 63 0.01 8.12 9.66
N ASN A 64 0.05 8.68 10.88
CA ASN A 64 1.28 8.78 11.66
C ASN A 64 1.91 7.42 11.96
N ASP A 65 1.08 6.44 12.30
CA ASP A 65 1.52 5.08 12.60
C ASP A 65 2.15 4.39 11.38
N LEU A 66 1.54 4.56 10.20
CA LEU A 66 2.14 4.09 8.95
C LEU A 66 3.45 4.83 8.64
N PHE A 67 3.52 6.15 8.79
CA PHE A 67 4.76 6.89 8.50
C PHE A 67 5.91 6.53 9.44
N LYS A 68 5.61 6.19 10.69
CA LYS A 68 6.61 5.71 11.65
C LYS A 68 7.09 4.29 11.31
N THR A 69 6.16 3.41 10.94
CA THR A 69 6.46 1.99 10.71
C THR A 69 7.00 1.74 9.31
N CYS A 70 6.51 2.49 8.33
CA CYS A 70 6.67 2.28 6.89
C CYS A 70 6.91 3.63 6.16
N PRO A 71 8.03 4.31 6.45
CA PRO A 71 8.30 5.67 5.97
C PRO A 71 8.42 5.80 4.44
N THR A 72 8.65 4.68 3.74
CA THR A 72 8.79 4.63 2.28
C THR A 72 7.59 4.02 1.57
N TYR A 73 6.50 3.71 2.28
CA TYR A 73 5.32 3.06 1.70
C TYR A 73 4.54 4.00 0.78
N TYR A 74 4.27 5.21 1.23
CA TYR A 74 3.79 6.30 0.38
C TYR A 74 4.95 7.23 0.04
N THR A 75 5.03 7.66 -1.22
CA THR A 75 6.11 8.51 -1.74
C THR A 75 5.55 9.61 -2.64
N GLY A 76 6.32 10.68 -2.82
CA GLY A 76 5.93 11.80 -3.67
C GLY A 76 4.62 12.46 -3.20
N LEU A 77 3.69 12.65 -4.14
CA LEU A 77 2.44 13.39 -3.93
C LEU A 77 1.51 12.74 -2.91
N SER A 78 1.45 11.40 -2.85
CA SER A 78 0.57 10.72 -1.89
C SER A 78 1.03 10.94 -0.45
N ARG A 79 2.36 10.93 -0.22
CA ARG A 79 2.93 11.25 1.08
C ARG A 79 2.64 12.70 1.48
N GLN A 80 2.90 13.66 0.58
CA GLN A 80 2.63 15.08 0.84
C GLN A 80 1.17 15.32 1.22
N THR A 81 0.23 14.75 0.46
CA THR A 81 -1.21 14.88 0.72
C THR A 81 -1.58 14.38 2.13
N LEU A 82 -1.01 13.25 2.55
CA LEU A 82 -1.25 12.69 3.87
C LEU A 82 -0.56 13.49 4.99
N GLU A 83 0.63 14.04 4.74
CA GLU A 83 1.32 14.96 5.66
C GLU A 83 0.54 16.27 5.83
N ASP A 84 0.07 16.88 4.74
CA ASP A 84 -0.76 18.08 4.75
C ASP A 84 -2.08 17.86 5.50
N PHE A 85 -2.73 16.71 5.28
CA PHE A 85 -3.90 16.32 6.04
C PHE A 85 -3.59 16.20 7.54
N ASN A 86 -2.46 15.58 7.88
CA ASN A 86 -2.03 15.42 9.28
C ASN A 86 -1.75 16.77 9.97
N ASN A 87 -1.32 17.77 9.23
CA ASN A 87 -1.08 19.14 9.72
C ASN A 87 -2.35 20.00 9.78
N THR A 88 -3.40 19.64 9.04
CA THR A 88 -4.67 20.39 9.02
C THR A 88 -5.52 20.08 10.25
N PRO A 89 -5.88 21.05 11.11
CA PRO A 89 -6.61 20.77 12.34
C PRO A 89 -7.94 20.03 12.07
N CYS A 90 -8.26 19.04 12.93
CA CYS A 90 -9.55 18.37 12.87
C CYS A 90 -10.65 19.34 13.33
N GLN A 91 -11.68 19.52 12.50
CA GLN A 91 -12.84 20.37 12.78
C GLN A 91 -13.95 19.60 13.50
#